data_AF-X1F330-F1
#
_entry.id   AF-X1F330-F1
#
_cell.length_a   1.000
_cell.length_b   1.000
_cell.length_c   1.000
_cell.angle_alpha   90.00
_cell.angle_beta   90.00
_cell.angle_gamma   90.00
#
_symmetry.space_group_name_H-M   'P 1'
#
loop_
_entity.id
_entity.type
_entity.pdbx_description
1 polymer ?
#
loop_
_entity_poly.entity_id
_entity_poly.type
_entity_poly.pdbx_seq_one_letter_code
_entity_poly.pdbx_strand_id
1 'polypeptide(L)'
;TKDGDDDKYYDAAYESYHRPDWEISKGMVLNPDGTVTNYFDYNFPPSKERVAANGSPWVSLSGRYIVLPWEVFEALAELVATGSASGEVYSFTPSEGVEQVDLLRPSCVADIRAKLAEMKDNNHLPVSLNGYVTADEAKAGYDAAIKWIDEKGHAFIGNGPFYMEKYDSATNFVELNAFRDPEYPFTPDYWPNKLATTTVRIDSVDIPSMYLRLSKKEGIPVKVQLSEVLYPDGTAKIA
;
A
#
# COMPACT_ATOMS: atom_id res chain seq x y z
N THR A 1 -7.27 -8.76 -16.59
CA THR A 1 -8.21 -9.78 -17.11
C THR A 1 -7.42 -11.05 -17.38
N LYS A 2 -8.08 -12.22 -17.54
CA LYS A 2 -7.37 -13.46 -17.90
C LYS A 2 -7.00 -13.43 -19.38
N ASP A 3 -5.71 -13.48 -19.72
CA ASP A 3 -5.19 -13.34 -21.08
C ASP A 3 -5.00 -14.72 -21.77
N GLY A 4 -6.01 -15.58 -21.67
CA GLY A 4 -6.03 -16.95 -22.24
C GLY A 4 -5.97 -18.04 -21.18
N ASP A 5 -6.18 -19.31 -21.56
CA ASP A 5 -6.39 -20.39 -20.60
C ASP A 5 -5.17 -20.71 -19.72
N ASP A 6 -3.96 -20.50 -20.25
CA ASP A 6 -2.67 -20.77 -19.61
C ASP A 6 -2.02 -19.52 -18.96
N ASP A 7 -2.80 -18.46 -18.73
CA ASP A 7 -2.32 -17.23 -18.09
C ASP A 7 -1.94 -17.50 -16.61
N LYS A 8 -0.63 -17.63 -16.38
CA LYS A 8 -0.06 -17.87 -15.05
C LYS A 8 -0.04 -16.64 -14.14
N TYR A 9 -0.29 -15.46 -14.69
CA TYR A 9 -0.30 -14.19 -13.95
C TYR A 9 -1.72 -13.78 -13.54
N TYR A 10 -2.74 -14.54 -13.97
CA TYR A 10 -4.12 -14.34 -13.56
C TYR A 10 -4.44 -15.03 -12.23
N ASP A 11 -4.88 -14.23 -11.26
CA ASP A 11 -5.43 -14.70 -9.98
C ASP A 11 -6.93 -14.32 -9.89
N ALA A 12 -7.79 -15.34 -9.84
CA ALA A 12 -9.24 -15.16 -9.80
C ALA A 12 -9.76 -14.56 -8.47
N ALA A 13 -9.09 -14.86 -7.36
CA ALA A 13 -9.45 -14.31 -6.06
C ALA A 13 -9.09 -12.82 -6.00
N TYR A 14 -7.91 -12.47 -6.53
CA TYR A 14 -7.47 -11.08 -6.67
C TYR A 14 -8.41 -10.28 -7.59
N GLU A 15 -8.77 -10.83 -8.76
CA GLU A 15 -9.73 -10.19 -9.67
C GLU A 15 -11.09 -9.98 -8.99
N SER A 16 -11.63 -11.01 -8.33
CA SER A 16 -12.93 -10.91 -7.66
C SER A 16 -12.93 -9.85 -6.56
N TYR A 17 -11.82 -9.68 -5.84
CA TYR A 17 -11.70 -8.69 -4.78
C TYR A 17 -11.61 -7.25 -5.32
N HIS A 18 -10.87 -7.04 -6.42
CA HIS A 18 -10.60 -5.69 -6.97
C HIS A 18 -11.57 -5.25 -8.08
N ARG A 19 -12.43 -6.14 -8.59
CA ARG A 19 -13.37 -5.82 -9.68
C ARG A 19 -14.20 -4.55 -9.44
N PRO A 20 -14.79 -4.32 -8.25
CA PRO A 20 -15.60 -3.11 -8.02
C PRO A 20 -14.81 -1.82 -8.24
N ASP A 21 -13.54 -1.80 -7.81
CA ASP A 21 -12.65 -0.65 -7.98
C ASP A 21 -12.23 -0.46 -9.45
N TRP A 22 -12.02 -1.57 -10.17
CA TRP A 22 -11.67 -1.56 -11.59
C TRP A 22 -12.82 -1.11 -12.50
N GLU A 23 -14.08 -1.34 -12.11
CA GLU A 23 -15.23 -0.86 -12.87
C GLU A 23 -15.33 0.68 -12.84
N ILE A 24 -14.86 1.29 -11.75
CA ILE A 24 -14.75 2.75 -11.59
C ILE A 24 -13.59 3.30 -12.43
N SER A 25 -12.43 2.64 -12.43
CA SER A 25 -11.26 3.09 -13.19
C SER A 25 -11.45 2.92 -14.71
N LYS A 26 -11.15 3.95 -15.51
CA LYS A 26 -11.20 3.92 -16.98
C LYS A 26 -9.83 3.96 -17.64
N GLY A 27 -8.78 4.31 -16.89
CA GLY A 27 -7.41 4.29 -17.36
C GLY A 27 -6.56 5.43 -16.79
N MET A 28 -5.25 5.27 -16.88
CA MET A 28 -4.28 6.24 -16.39
C MET A 28 -3.29 6.60 -17.49
N VAL A 29 -2.80 7.84 -17.48
CA VAL A 29 -1.71 8.33 -18.32
C VAL A 29 -0.62 8.87 -17.40
N LEU A 30 0.61 8.34 -17.54
CA LEU A 30 1.79 8.96 -16.96
C LEU A 30 2.28 10.04 -17.93
N ASN A 31 2.30 11.29 -17.45
CA ASN A 31 2.70 12.44 -18.24
C ASN A 31 4.23 12.60 -18.26
N PRO A 32 4.81 13.27 -19.28
CA PRO A 32 6.26 13.49 -19.37
C PRO A 32 6.87 14.27 -18.20
N ASP A 33 6.06 15.03 -17.46
CA ASP A 33 6.48 15.79 -16.27
C ASP A 33 6.40 14.97 -14.97
N GLY A 34 6.10 13.68 -15.06
CA GLY A 34 5.97 12.76 -13.92
C GLY A 34 4.61 12.84 -13.22
N THR A 35 3.66 13.65 -13.69
CA THR A 35 2.30 13.66 -13.15
C THR A 35 1.46 12.50 -13.71
N VAL A 36 0.43 12.08 -12.98
CA VAL A 36 -0.51 11.03 -13.44
C VAL A 36 -1.87 11.66 -13.69
N THR A 37 -2.45 11.42 -14.88
CA THR A 37 -3.85 11.73 -15.19
C THR A 37 -4.66 10.45 -15.10
N ASN A 38 -5.62 10.40 -14.19
CA ASN A 38 -6.53 9.27 -14.03
C ASN A 38 -7.92 9.59 -14.57
N TYR A 39 -8.49 8.68 -15.36
CA TYR A 39 -9.85 8.72 -15.88
C TYR A 39 -10.67 7.70 -15.11
N PHE A 40 -11.78 8.12 -14.52
CA PHE A 40 -12.60 7.26 -13.68
C PHE A 40 -14.07 7.71 -13.69
N ASP A 41 -14.98 6.77 -13.46
CA ASP A 41 -16.43 6.96 -13.48
C ASP A 41 -16.97 6.85 -12.05
N TYR A 42 -16.67 7.88 -11.26
CA TYR A 42 -17.18 8.05 -9.90
C TYR A 42 -17.60 9.49 -9.69
N ASN A 43 -18.77 9.68 -9.09
CA ASN A 43 -19.25 10.99 -8.70
C ASN A 43 -19.90 10.94 -7.32
N PHE A 44 -19.54 11.90 -6.47
CA PHE A 44 -20.11 12.14 -5.16
C PHE A 44 -20.37 13.64 -5.03
N PRO A 45 -21.54 14.12 -5.48
CA PRO A 45 -21.86 15.55 -5.52
C PRO A 45 -21.62 16.33 -4.22
N PRO A 46 -21.83 15.75 -3.01
CA PRO A 46 -21.60 16.47 -1.77
C PRO A 46 -20.13 16.81 -1.44
N SER A 47 -19.14 16.14 -2.04
CA SER A 47 -17.72 16.44 -1.78
C SER A 47 -16.85 16.16 -3.00
N LYS A 48 -16.23 17.22 -3.51
CA LYS A 48 -15.27 17.14 -4.62
C LYS A 48 -13.98 16.45 -4.18
N GLU A 49 -13.60 16.62 -2.93
CA GLU A 49 -12.42 16.00 -2.32
C GLU A 49 -12.57 14.48 -2.28
N ARG A 50 -13.79 13.99 -1.94
CA ARG A 50 -14.09 12.57 -2.01
C ARG A 50 -14.05 12.03 -3.44
N VAL A 51 -14.56 12.79 -4.41
CA VAL A 51 -14.45 12.41 -5.83
C VAL A 51 -12.98 12.31 -6.25
N ALA A 52 -12.18 13.31 -5.93
CA ALA A 52 -10.75 13.32 -6.23
C ALA A 52 -10.00 12.16 -5.55
N ALA A 53 -10.30 11.85 -4.29
CA ALA A 53 -9.68 10.75 -3.56
C ALA A 53 -9.99 9.38 -4.20
N ASN A 54 -11.21 9.17 -4.70
CA ASN A 54 -11.57 7.94 -5.43
C ASN A 54 -10.93 7.85 -6.82
N GLY A 55 -10.43 8.97 -7.35
CA GLY A 55 -9.66 9.04 -8.59
C GLY A 55 -8.16 9.03 -8.39
N SER A 56 -7.65 9.01 -7.16
CA SER A 56 -6.20 8.96 -6.92
C SER A 56 -5.67 7.56 -7.24
N PRO A 57 -4.52 7.40 -7.91
CA PRO A 57 -3.87 6.10 -8.03
C PRO A 57 -3.54 5.51 -6.65
N TRP A 58 -3.67 4.18 -6.51
CA TRP A 58 -3.29 3.44 -5.30
C TRP A 58 -2.57 2.14 -5.67
N VAL A 59 -1.78 1.61 -4.74
CA VAL A 59 -1.09 0.32 -4.85
C VAL A 59 -1.39 -0.49 -3.58
N SER A 60 -1.67 -1.78 -3.75
CA SER A 60 -1.93 -2.72 -2.64
C SER A 60 -1.17 -4.03 -2.83
N LEU A 61 -0.79 -4.67 -1.72
CA LEU A 61 -0.26 -6.03 -1.68
C LEU A 61 -1.15 -6.86 -0.75
N SER A 62 -1.67 -7.99 -1.22
CA SER A 62 -2.48 -8.93 -0.43
C SER A 62 -3.63 -8.25 0.33
N GLY A 63 -4.33 -7.30 -0.30
CA GLY A 63 -5.45 -6.56 0.28
C GLY A 63 -5.06 -5.48 1.31
N ARG A 64 -3.75 -5.18 1.45
CA ARG A 64 -3.24 -4.13 2.34
C ARG A 64 -2.62 -3.00 1.52
N TYR A 65 -2.82 -1.76 1.97
CA TYR A 65 -2.16 -0.58 1.41
C TYR A 65 -0.69 -0.59 1.81
N ILE A 66 0.13 -1.25 1.00
CA ILE A 66 1.58 -1.32 1.16
C ILE A 66 2.17 -0.80 -0.14
N VAL A 67 3.04 0.21 -0.02
CA VAL A 67 3.84 0.70 -1.14
C VAL A 67 5.22 0.08 -1.02
N LEU A 68 5.57 -0.70 -2.04
CA LEU A 68 6.88 -1.33 -2.21
C LEU A 68 7.46 -0.86 -3.55
N PRO A 69 8.79 -0.91 -3.71
CA PRO A 69 9.41 -0.78 -5.02
C PRO A 69 8.84 -1.83 -5.99
N TRP A 70 8.72 -1.46 -7.27
CA TRP A 70 8.11 -2.32 -8.29
C TRP A 70 8.91 -3.61 -8.48
N GLU A 71 10.21 -3.58 -8.23
CA GLU A 71 11.13 -4.72 -8.29
C GLU A 71 10.69 -5.84 -7.34
N VAL A 72 10.26 -5.48 -6.13
CA VAL A 72 9.77 -6.46 -5.14
C VAL A 72 8.40 -6.97 -5.56
N PHE A 73 7.50 -6.12 -6.06
CA PHE A 73 6.21 -6.55 -6.59
C PHE A 73 6.35 -7.54 -7.74
N GLU A 74 7.25 -7.25 -8.68
CA GLU A 74 7.50 -8.11 -9.83
C GLU A 74 8.12 -9.44 -9.37
N ALA A 75 9.08 -9.43 -8.44
CA ALA A 75 9.64 -10.66 -7.90
C ALA A 75 8.58 -11.53 -7.21
N LEU A 76 7.62 -10.94 -6.49
CA LEU A 76 6.49 -11.68 -5.91
C LEU A 76 5.57 -12.25 -6.99
N ALA A 77 5.26 -11.47 -8.03
CA ALA A 77 4.43 -11.93 -9.14
C ALA A 77 5.10 -13.10 -9.87
N GLU A 78 6.39 -12.99 -10.16
CA GLU A 78 7.19 -14.04 -10.79
C GLU A 78 7.33 -15.28 -9.90
N LEU A 79 7.46 -15.14 -8.58
CA LEU A 79 7.44 -16.28 -7.65
C LEU A 79 6.13 -17.06 -7.72
N VAL A 80 5.00 -16.36 -7.76
CA VAL A 80 3.67 -16.98 -7.84
C VAL A 80 3.44 -17.61 -9.21
N ALA A 81 3.82 -16.92 -10.30
CA ALA A 81 3.56 -17.37 -11.67
C ALA A 81 4.52 -18.47 -12.16
N THR A 82 5.79 -18.42 -11.73
CA THR A 82 6.86 -19.27 -12.29
C THR A 82 7.49 -20.23 -11.28
N GLY A 83 7.22 -20.02 -9.99
CA GLY A 83 7.74 -20.84 -8.90
C GLY A 83 9.02 -20.27 -8.27
N SER A 84 9.37 -20.88 -7.15
CA SER A 84 10.49 -20.49 -6.29
C SER A 84 11.71 -21.40 -6.43
N ALA A 85 12.87 -20.94 -5.96
CA ALA A 85 14.09 -21.73 -5.99
C ALA A 85 14.06 -22.88 -4.96
N SER A 86 13.37 -22.69 -3.84
CA SER A 86 13.17 -23.72 -2.81
C SER A 86 12.16 -24.80 -3.22
N GLY A 87 11.32 -24.54 -4.23
CA GLY A 87 10.21 -25.40 -4.62
C GLY A 87 8.91 -25.14 -3.82
N GLU A 88 8.92 -24.19 -2.88
CA GLU A 88 7.72 -23.69 -2.21
C GLU A 88 6.75 -23.08 -3.22
N VAL A 89 5.47 -23.36 -3.07
CA VAL A 89 4.42 -22.83 -3.95
C VAL A 89 3.78 -21.64 -3.26
N TYR A 90 3.84 -20.47 -3.90
CA TYR A 90 3.35 -19.21 -3.33
C TYR A 90 2.05 -18.73 -3.97
N SER A 91 1.28 -17.96 -3.21
CA SER A 91 0.10 -17.22 -3.67
C SER A 91 -0.04 -15.88 -2.93
N PHE A 92 -0.75 -14.92 -3.53
CA PHE A 92 -1.16 -13.69 -2.83
C PHE A 92 -2.34 -13.93 -1.89
N THR A 93 -3.12 -14.99 -2.15
CA THR A 93 -4.28 -15.39 -1.36
C THR A 93 -4.03 -16.75 -0.69
N PRO A 94 -4.24 -16.88 0.63
CA PRO A 94 -4.08 -18.17 1.32
C PRO A 94 -5.00 -19.25 0.74
N SER A 95 -4.46 -20.44 0.48
CA SER A 95 -5.22 -21.63 0.08
C SER A 95 -4.54 -22.90 0.58
N GLU A 96 -5.25 -24.03 0.58
CA GLU A 96 -4.69 -25.30 1.04
C GLU A 96 -3.50 -25.73 0.16
N GLY A 97 -2.37 -26.05 0.80
CA GLY A 97 -1.15 -26.49 0.11
C GLY A 97 -0.36 -25.39 -0.62
N VAL A 98 -0.69 -24.11 -0.39
CA VAL A 98 0.01 -22.96 -0.99
C VAL A 98 0.28 -21.92 0.09
N GLU A 99 1.52 -21.48 0.19
CA GLU A 99 1.94 -20.49 1.18
C GLU A 99 1.69 -19.06 0.68
N GLN A 100 1.28 -18.17 1.59
CA GLN A 100 1.16 -16.76 1.23
C GLN A 100 2.56 -16.14 1.11
N VAL A 101 2.77 -15.30 0.09
CA VAL A 101 3.98 -14.48 -0.02
C VAL A 101 4.17 -13.60 1.22
N ASP A 102 5.41 -13.52 1.69
CA ASP A 102 5.75 -12.85 2.95
C ASP A 102 7.14 -12.21 2.87
N LEU A 103 7.18 -10.91 3.14
CA LEU A 103 8.37 -10.09 3.02
C LEU A 103 9.33 -10.22 4.22
N LEU A 104 8.93 -10.93 5.28
CA LEU A 104 9.64 -11.05 6.55
C LEU A 104 10.04 -12.48 6.87
N ARG A 105 9.26 -13.47 6.41
CA ARG A 105 9.54 -14.89 6.67
C ARG A 105 10.85 -15.31 5.98
N PRO A 106 11.87 -15.80 6.71
CA PRO A 106 13.21 -16.03 6.15
C PRO A 106 13.25 -16.93 4.91
N SER A 107 12.42 -17.98 4.87
CA SER A 107 12.34 -18.86 3.69
C SER A 107 11.81 -18.13 2.45
N CYS A 108 10.73 -17.35 2.60
CA CYS A 108 10.16 -16.58 1.51
C CYS A 108 11.11 -15.44 1.08
N VAL A 109 11.76 -14.76 2.03
CA VAL A 109 12.78 -13.73 1.74
C VAL A 109 13.95 -14.30 0.93
N ALA A 110 14.41 -15.51 1.23
CA ALA A 110 15.45 -16.18 0.45
C ALA A 110 15.01 -16.44 -0.99
N ASP A 111 13.77 -16.87 -1.20
CA ASP A 111 13.21 -17.08 -2.54
C ASP A 111 12.97 -15.77 -3.29
N ILE A 112 12.53 -14.69 -2.62
CA ILE A 112 12.40 -13.36 -3.21
C ILE A 112 13.77 -12.88 -3.71
N ARG A 113 14.81 -13.01 -2.88
CA ARG A 113 16.18 -12.66 -3.27
C ARG A 113 16.66 -13.48 -4.46
N ALA A 114 16.40 -14.78 -4.47
CA ALA A 114 16.77 -15.66 -5.58
C ALA A 114 16.06 -15.25 -6.88
N LYS A 115 14.77 -14.91 -6.79
CA LYS A 115 14.00 -14.45 -7.95
C LYS A 115 14.49 -13.11 -8.49
N LEU A 116 14.81 -12.15 -7.62
CA LEU A 116 15.44 -10.89 -8.03
C LEU A 116 16.77 -11.12 -8.77
N ALA A 117 17.59 -12.06 -8.30
CA ALA A 117 18.85 -12.40 -8.97
C ALA A 117 18.61 -13.05 -10.35
N GLU A 118 17.65 -13.98 -10.44
CA GLU A 118 17.24 -14.60 -11.71
C GLU A 118 16.75 -13.55 -12.72
N MET A 119 15.85 -12.65 -12.29
CA MET A 119 15.33 -11.56 -13.11
C MET A 119 16.45 -10.66 -13.62
N LYS A 120 17.42 -10.33 -12.77
CA LYS A 120 18.60 -9.55 -13.15
C LYS A 120 19.43 -10.24 -14.22
N ASP A 121 19.77 -11.51 -14.00
CA ASP A 121 20.61 -12.30 -14.92
C ASP A 121 19.94 -12.50 -16.28
N ASN A 122 18.60 -12.58 -16.29
CA ASN A 122 17.79 -12.70 -17.49
C ASN A 122 17.50 -11.36 -18.19
N ASN A 123 17.91 -10.22 -17.63
CA ASN A 123 17.53 -8.87 -18.10
C ASN A 123 16.00 -8.67 -18.15
N HIS A 124 15.29 -9.23 -17.17
CA HIS A 124 13.83 -9.13 -17.10
C HIS A 124 13.41 -7.67 -16.91
N LEU A 125 12.57 -7.18 -17.82
CA LEU A 125 11.90 -5.88 -17.71
C LEU A 125 10.41 -6.12 -17.92
N PRO A 126 9.55 -5.82 -16.92
CA PRO A 126 8.12 -6.02 -17.05
C PRO A 126 7.57 -5.21 -18.23
N VAL A 127 6.68 -5.81 -19.02
CA VAL A 127 6.14 -5.16 -20.22
C VAL A 127 5.44 -3.84 -19.88
N SER A 128 4.82 -3.76 -18.70
CA SER A 128 4.16 -2.56 -18.18
C SER A 128 5.12 -1.37 -17.95
N LEU A 129 6.42 -1.61 -17.82
CA LEU A 129 7.45 -0.60 -17.58
C LEU A 129 8.25 -0.23 -18.84
N ASN A 130 7.96 -0.87 -19.98
CA ASN A 130 8.61 -0.54 -21.25
C ASN A 130 8.42 0.94 -21.60
N GLY A 131 9.53 1.63 -21.85
CA GLY A 131 9.56 3.06 -22.17
C GLY A 131 9.56 3.98 -20.94
N TYR A 132 9.41 3.45 -19.73
CA TYR A 132 9.53 4.19 -18.47
C TYR A 132 10.82 3.89 -17.72
N VAL A 133 11.31 2.65 -17.83
CA VAL A 133 12.53 2.16 -17.19
C VAL A 133 13.37 1.44 -18.25
N THR A 134 14.67 1.70 -18.25
CA THR A 134 15.62 0.99 -19.10
C THR A 134 16.02 -0.35 -18.48
N ALA A 135 16.51 -1.29 -19.29
CA ALA A 135 17.00 -2.58 -18.77
C ALA A 135 18.15 -2.42 -17.75
N ASP A 136 18.99 -1.40 -17.91
CA ASP A 136 20.10 -1.15 -16.97
C ASP A 136 19.60 -0.53 -15.65
N GLU A 137 18.60 0.36 -15.69
CA GLU A 137 17.94 0.86 -14.48
C GLU A 137 17.20 -0.26 -13.74
N ALA A 138 16.53 -1.16 -14.47
CA ALA A 138 15.89 -2.33 -13.87
C ALA A 138 16.89 -3.22 -13.13
N LYS A 139 18.05 -3.51 -13.75
CA LYS A 139 19.12 -4.28 -13.08
C LYS A 139 19.65 -3.59 -11.84
N ALA A 140 19.87 -2.27 -11.91
CA ALA A 140 20.31 -1.49 -10.76
C ALA A 140 19.28 -1.54 -9.62
N GLY A 141 17.99 -1.48 -9.95
CA GLY A 141 16.89 -1.67 -9.00
C GLY A 141 16.90 -3.05 -8.34
N TYR A 142 17.06 -4.12 -9.13
CA TYR A 142 17.18 -5.48 -8.59
C TYR A 142 18.40 -5.63 -7.67
N ASP A 143 19.56 -5.10 -8.06
CA ASP A 143 20.76 -5.10 -7.23
C ASP A 143 20.55 -4.33 -5.91
N ALA A 144 19.86 -3.19 -5.95
CA ALA A 144 19.52 -2.42 -4.75
C ALA A 144 18.57 -3.20 -3.81
N ALA A 145 17.56 -3.87 -4.36
CA ALA A 145 16.63 -4.70 -3.58
C ALA A 145 17.34 -5.93 -2.97
N ILE A 146 18.23 -6.60 -3.72
CA ILE A 146 19.05 -7.71 -3.21
C ILE A 146 19.95 -7.22 -2.07
N LYS A 147 20.64 -6.09 -2.27
CA LYS A 147 21.50 -5.50 -1.25
C LYS A 147 20.72 -5.16 0.02
N TRP A 148 19.51 -4.62 -0.12
CA TRP A 148 18.63 -4.38 1.02
C TRP A 148 18.33 -5.66 1.79
N ILE A 149 17.95 -6.73 1.09
CA ILE A 149 17.69 -8.03 1.72
C ILE A 149 18.94 -8.55 2.44
N ASP A 150 20.11 -8.44 1.81
CA ASP A 150 21.39 -8.88 2.39
C ASP A 150 21.76 -8.09 3.66
N GLU A 151 21.48 -6.79 3.69
CA GLU A 151 21.81 -5.92 4.82
C GLU A 151 20.78 -5.95 5.95
N LYS A 152 19.48 -6.05 5.63
CA LYS A 152 18.37 -5.94 6.59
C LYS A 152 17.72 -7.27 6.95
N GLY A 153 17.94 -8.31 6.15
CA GLY A 153 17.36 -9.64 6.36
C GLY A 153 15.87 -9.76 6.01
N HIS A 154 15.28 -8.75 5.34
CA HIS A 154 13.89 -8.77 4.91
C HIS A 154 13.68 -8.04 3.58
N ALA A 155 12.61 -8.37 2.86
CA ALA A 155 12.24 -7.77 1.57
C ALA A 155 11.28 -6.56 1.71
N PHE A 156 10.90 -6.19 2.94
CA PHE A 156 10.04 -5.04 3.19
C PHE A 156 10.78 -3.70 2.99
N ILE A 157 10.63 -3.08 1.82
CA ILE A 157 11.20 -1.78 1.47
C ILE A 157 10.07 -0.76 1.39
N GLY A 158 9.85 -0.01 2.47
CA GLY A 158 8.79 1.01 2.53
C GLY A 158 9.26 2.38 2.03
N ASN A 159 8.30 3.24 1.66
CA ASN A 159 8.54 4.61 1.19
C ASN A 159 8.14 5.69 2.22
N GLY A 160 8.06 5.32 3.50
CA GLY A 160 7.62 6.20 4.58
C GLY A 160 8.76 6.97 5.26
N PRO A 161 8.44 7.84 6.23
CA PRO A 161 9.44 8.58 7.02
C PRO A 161 10.31 7.69 7.91
N PHE A 162 9.94 6.42 8.06
CA PHE A 162 10.70 5.39 8.75
C PHE A 162 10.78 4.16 7.85
N TYR A 163 11.87 3.42 8.01
CA TYR A 163 12.04 2.10 7.46
C TYR A 163 12.31 1.10 8.58
N MET A 164 12.06 -0.18 8.31
CA MET A 164 12.34 -1.24 9.26
C MET A 164 13.83 -1.60 9.20
N GLU A 165 14.52 -1.45 10.32
CA GLU A 165 15.94 -1.77 10.45
C GLU A 165 16.12 -3.23 10.86
N LYS A 166 15.28 -3.71 11.79
CA LYS A 166 15.31 -5.09 12.28
C LYS A 166 13.90 -5.59 12.55
N TYR A 167 13.72 -6.89 12.31
CA TYR A 167 12.52 -7.63 12.63
C TYR A 167 12.91 -8.94 13.33
N ASP A 168 12.33 -9.21 14.50
CA ASP A 168 12.48 -10.48 15.19
C ASP A 168 11.10 -10.98 15.63
N SER A 169 10.59 -11.97 14.91
CA SER A 169 9.30 -12.60 15.20
C SER A 169 9.29 -13.43 16.49
N ALA A 170 10.46 -13.94 16.94
CA ALA A 170 10.53 -14.77 18.13
C ALA A 170 10.35 -13.94 19.41
N THR A 171 10.81 -12.69 19.39
CA THR A 171 10.69 -11.74 20.52
C THR A 171 9.58 -10.71 20.33
N ASN A 172 8.85 -10.75 19.21
CA ASN A 172 7.87 -9.72 18.81
C ASN A 172 8.47 -8.30 18.81
N PHE A 173 9.68 -8.17 18.26
CA PHE A 173 10.44 -6.93 18.25
C PHE A 173 10.57 -6.38 16.82
N VAL A 174 10.41 -5.06 16.69
CA VAL A 174 10.64 -4.31 15.45
C VAL A 174 11.42 -3.04 15.78
N GLU A 175 12.53 -2.82 15.08
CA GLU A 175 13.30 -1.58 15.13
C GLU A 175 12.98 -0.74 13.90
N LEU A 176 12.52 0.50 14.11
CA LEU A 176 12.26 1.46 13.04
C LEU A 176 13.30 2.57 13.10
N ASN A 177 14.02 2.75 11.99
CA ASN A 177 14.93 3.87 11.83
C ASN A 177 14.30 4.91 10.93
N ALA A 178 14.54 6.17 11.25
CA ALA A 178 14.01 7.25 10.46
C ALA A 178 14.80 7.33 9.14
N PHE A 179 14.09 7.51 8.03
CA PHE A 179 14.73 7.70 6.74
C PHE A 179 15.43 9.08 6.78
N ARG A 180 16.77 9.06 6.67
CA ARG A 180 17.64 10.24 6.77
C ARG A 180 18.53 10.38 5.54
N ASP A 181 18.11 9.79 4.44
CA ASP A 181 18.74 9.97 3.15
C ASP A 181 18.58 11.44 2.71
N PRO A 182 19.68 12.16 2.42
CA PRO A 182 19.61 13.51 1.87
C PRO A 182 18.83 13.60 0.54
N GLU A 183 18.71 12.50 -0.20
CA GLU A 183 17.95 12.40 -1.44
C GLU A 183 16.44 12.18 -1.20
N TYR A 184 16.02 11.90 0.04
CA TYR A 184 14.61 11.77 0.37
C TYR A 184 13.89 13.11 0.20
N PRO A 185 12.80 13.16 -0.59
CA PRO A 185 12.23 14.44 -1.04
C PRO A 185 11.48 15.21 0.04
N PHE A 186 11.18 14.59 1.19
CA PHE A 186 10.30 15.17 2.21
C PHE A 186 11.02 15.35 3.54
N THR A 187 11.13 16.59 4.00
CA THR A 187 11.53 16.89 5.38
C THR A 187 10.44 16.48 6.38
N PRO A 188 10.77 16.28 7.67
CA PRO A 188 9.77 15.90 8.68
C PRO A 188 8.57 16.84 8.80
N ASP A 189 8.72 18.11 8.42
CA ASP A 189 7.68 19.14 8.45
C ASP A 189 6.88 19.26 7.15
N TYR A 190 7.32 18.64 6.05
CA TYR A 190 6.68 18.77 4.73
C TYR A 190 5.21 18.35 4.76
N TRP A 191 4.92 17.11 5.17
CA TRP A 191 3.54 16.58 5.20
C TRP A 191 2.66 17.26 6.25
N PRO A 192 3.12 17.50 7.49
CA PRO A 192 2.37 18.30 8.46
C PRO A 192 1.94 19.66 7.90
N ASN A 193 2.83 20.35 7.17
CA ASN A 193 2.52 21.65 6.57
C ASN A 193 1.54 21.54 5.39
N LYS A 194 1.66 20.50 4.55
CA LYS A 194 0.77 20.27 3.40
C LYS A 194 -0.63 19.82 3.79
N LEU A 195 -0.74 19.08 4.89
CA LEU A 195 -2.00 18.53 5.40
C LEU A 195 -2.59 19.40 6.53
N ALA A 196 -1.98 20.56 6.81
CA ALA A 196 -2.46 21.50 7.80
C ALA A 196 -3.91 21.87 7.53
N THR A 197 -4.79 21.54 8.48
CA THR A 197 -6.23 21.71 8.32
C THR A 197 -6.91 21.78 9.68
N THR A 198 -8.12 22.33 9.70
CA THR A 198 -8.99 22.29 10.87
C THR A 198 -9.82 21.02 10.82
N THR A 199 -9.65 20.18 11.84
CA THR A 199 -10.44 18.96 12.03
C THR A 199 -11.47 19.19 13.13
N VAL A 200 -12.61 18.52 13.07
CA VAL A 200 -13.59 18.53 14.16
C VAL A 200 -13.34 17.31 15.04
N ARG A 201 -13.22 17.52 16.35
CA ARG A 201 -13.09 16.49 17.36
C ARG A 201 -14.35 16.43 18.21
N ILE A 202 -14.84 15.21 18.46
CA ILE A 202 -15.89 14.99 19.46
C ILE A 202 -15.22 14.98 20.83
N ASP A 203 -15.53 15.97 21.66
CA ASP A 203 -15.00 16.06 23.02
C ASP A 203 -15.83 15.24 24.01
N SER A 204 -17.15 15.25 23.84
CA SER A 204 -18.05 14.40 24.64
C SER A 204 -19.36 14.13 23.92
N VAL A 205 -19.95 12.99 24.26
CA VAL A 205 -21.32 12.62 23.86
C VAL A 205 -22.10 12.36 25.14
N ASP A 206 -23.09 13.20 25.40
CA ASP A 206 -24.03 13.05 26.51
C ASP A 206 -25.31 12.38 26.00
N ILE A 207 -25.50 11.13 26.44
CA ILE A 207 -26.65 10.30 26.14
C ILE A 207 -27.45 10.12 27.44
N PRO A 208 -28.75 10.47 27.47
CA PRO A 208 -29.58 10.27 28.64
C PRO A 208 -29.61 8.81 29.07
N SER A 209 -29.33 8.54 30.35
CA SER A 209 -29.30 7.19 30.93
C SER A 209 -30.64 6.43 30.86
N MET A 210 -31.74 7.14 30.59
CA MET A 210 -33.12 6.59 30.62
C MET A 210 -33.70 6.30 29.22
N TYR A 211 -32.86 6.00 28.24
CA TYR A 211 -33.28 5.69 26.87
C TYR A 211 -34.22 4.48 26.75
N LEU A 212 -34.18 3.54 27.70
CA LEU A 212 -35.09 2.38 27.75
C LEU A 212 -36.55 2.72 28.07
N ARG A 213 -36.85 3.97 28.48
CA ARG A 213 -38.22 4.43 28.82
C ARG A 213 -38.81 5.41 27.80
N LEU A 214 -38.04 5.78 26.78
CA LEU A 214 -38.52 6.68 25.74
C LEU A 214 -39.36 5.88 24.74
N SER A 215 -40.57 6.36 24.45
CA SER A 215 -41.43 5.73 23.44
C SER A 215 -40.76 5.85 22.07
N LYS A 216 -40.97 4.89 21.15
CA LYS A 216 -40.44 4.94 19.77
C LYS A 216 -40.76 6.25 19.01
N LYS A 217 -41.69 7.06 19.52
CA LYS A 217 -42.13 8.33 18.93
C LYS A 217 -41.34 9.56 19.38
N GLU A 218 -40.61 9.52 20.50
CA GLU A 218 -40.04 10.73 21.11
C GLU A 218 -38.55 10.95 20.84
N GLY A 219 -37.85 9.99 20.24
CA GLY A 219 -36.42 10.07 19.98
C GLY A 219 -35.59 10.14 21.28
N ILE A 220 -34.27 9.96 21.17
CA ILE A 220 -33.34 10.11 22.30
C ILE A 220 -32.58 11.42 22.06
N PRO A 221 -32.69 12.43 22.93
CA PRO A 221 -31.92 13.66 22.77
C PRO A 221 -30.45 13.35 23.07
N VAL A 222 -29.60 13.44 22.05
CA VAL A 222 -28.14 13.30 22.19
C VAL A 222 -27.52 14.68 22.13
N LYS A 223 -26.69 15.02 23.13
CA LYS A 223 -25.88 16.25 23.10
C LYS A 223 -24.44 15.86 22.76
N VAL A 224 -23.87 16.55 21.79
CA VAL A 224 -22.48 16.35 21.39
C VAL A 224 -21.74 17.66 21.60
N GLN A 225 -20.61 17.61 22.29
CA GLN A 225 -19.68 18.74 22.36
C GLN A 225 -18.56 18.51 21.36
N LEU A 226 -18.25 19.55 20.59
CA LEU A 226 -17.28 19.51 19.52
C LEU A 226 -16.21 20.58 19.75
N SER A 227 -14.99 20.30 19.34
CA SER A 227 -13.93 21.30 19.18
C SER A 227 -13.35 21.25 17.79
N GLU A 228 -12.94 22.41 17.30
CA GLU A 228 -12.05 22.54 16.16
C GLU A 228 -10.60 22.32 16.64
N VAL A 229 -9.90 21.39 16.02
CA VAL A 229 -8.49 21.10 16.27
C VAL A 229 -7.68 21.46 15.04
N LEU A 230 -6.76 22.41 15.20
CA LEU A 230 -5.83 22.78 14.15
C LEU A 230 -4.70 21.74 14.09
N TYR A 231 -4.62 20.98 13.01
CA TYR A 231 -3.48 20.12 12.71
C TYR A 231 -2.41 20.94 11.96
N PRO A 232 -1.11 20.79 12.27
CA PRO A 232 -0.50 19.84 13.21
C PRO A 232 -0.33 20.36 14.65
N ASP A 233 -0.64 21.64 14.92
CA ASP A 233 -0.43 22.29 16.23
C ASP A 233 -1.13 21.56 17.40
N GLY A 234 -2.19 20.80 17.11
CA GLY A 234 -2.94 20.02 18.09
C GLY A 234 -3.75 20.89 19.07
N THR A 235 -3.88 22.18 18.78
CA THR A 235 -4.62 23.12 19.64
C THR A 235 -6.11 23.04 19.36
N ALA A 236 -6.90 22.74 20.40
CA ALA A 236 -8.36 22.64 20.32
C ALA A 236 -9.02 23.96 20.72
N LYS A 237 -10.02 24.40 19.95
CA LYS A 237 -10.93 25.51 20.28
C LYS A 237 -12.36 24.99 20.27
N ILE A 238 -13.19 25.40 21.22
CA ILE A 238 -14.61 24.99 21.25
C ILE A 238 -15.26 25.46 19.95
N ALA A 239 -15.93 24.54 19.26
CA ALA A 239 -16.65 24.79 18.01
C ALA A 239 -18.04 25.38 18.27
#